data_AF-A0A437R329-F1
#
_entry.id   AF-A0A437R329-F1
#
_cell.length_a   1.000
_cell.length_b   1.000
_cell.length_c   1.000
_cell.angle_alpha   90.00
_cell.angle_beta   90.00
_cell.angle_gamma   90.00
#
_symmetry.space_group_name_H-M   'P 1'
#
loop_
_entity.id
_entity.type
_entity.pdbx_description
1 polymer ?
#
loop_
_entity_poly.entity_id
_entity_poly.type
_entity_poly.pdbx_seq_one_letter_code
_entity_poly.pdbx_strand_id
1 'polypeptide(L)'
;MSFQPEVVNVGGVEVMAFESMQQLVNFIVHDDGTVFAGAAVAINPEKVMKARQDPAIKTMLNSAELRYADGMGVVKVMRQKLGKPVQRVPGCETWEAIMARAASKNVPVFLIGAKPEVLAQTKQKLEANGVSVVGAVDGYFKDAPALIAQVVESGAKIVTVAMGSPKQEQFIALAKQSLPHAYFMGVGGTYDVFTGNVKRAPELWCKLNLEWAYRLVDQPSRIKRQWNLVEYLWLYLRGKL
;
A
#
# COMPACT_ATOMS: atom_id res chain seq x y z
N MET A 1 -9.61 -24.93 -2.30
CA MET A 1 -8.80 -24.29 -3.36
C MET A 1 -8.42 -22.90 -2.88
N SER A 2 -7.13 -22.55 -2.91
CA SER A 2 -6.70 -21.19 -2.57
C SER A 2 -7.22 -20.21 -3.63
N PHE A 3 -7.79 -19.09 -3.19
CA PHE A 3 -8.24 -18.03 -4.08
C PHE A 3 -7.07 -17.48 -4.90
N GLN A 4 -7.27 -17.29 -6.20
CA GLN A 4 -6.31 -16.65 -7.10
C GLN A 4 -6.98 -15.42 -7.72
N PRO A 5 -6.48 -14.20 -7.47
CA PRO A 5 -7.09 -13.00 -8.02
C PRO A 5 -6.86 -12.91 -9.53
N GLU A 6 -7.89 -12.47 -10.25
CA GLU A 6 -7.75 -12.14 -11.66
C GLU A 6 -6.85 -10.91 -11.83
N VAL A 7 -5.97 -10.95 -12.83
CA VAL A 7 -5.03 -9.87 -13.15
C VAL A 7 -5.55 -9.10 -14.35
N VAL A 8 -5.62 -7.78 -14.23
CA VAL A 8 -6.11 -6.88 -15.27
C VAL A 8 -5.04 -5.88 -15.63
N ASN A 9 -4.66 -5.83 -16.90
CA ASN A 9 -3.83 -4.74 -17.41
C ASN A 9 -4.60 -3.42 -17.36
N VAL A 10 -4.06 -2.42 -16.66
CA VAL A 10 -4.56 -1.05 -16.60
C VAL A 10 -3.46 -0.12 -17.09
N GLY A 11 -3.54 0.28 -18.36
CA GLY A 11 -2.59 1.19 -18.99
C GLY A 11 -1.15 0.67 -18.98
N GLY A 12 -0.94 -0.64 -19.02
CA GLY A 12 0.39 -1.28 -18.97
C GLY A 12 0.84 -1.77 -17.59
N VAL A 13 0.04 -1.56 -16.54
CA VAL A 13 0.31 -2.08 -15.19
C VAL A 13 -0.66 -3.23 -14.89
N GLU A 14 -0.15 -4.37 -14.45
CA GLU A 14 -0.94 -5.57 -14.15
C GLU A 14 -1.56 -5.48 -12.74
N VAL A 15 -2.87 -5.31 -12.60
CA VAL A 15 -3.51 -5.09 -11.28
C VAL A 15 -4.37 -6.29 -10.89
N MET A 16 -4.18 -6.80 -9.67
CA MET A 16 -4.96 -7.90 -9.10
C MET A 16 -6.33 -7.41 -8.60
N ALA A 17 -7.38 -8.09 -9.01
CA ALA A 17 -8.76 -7.78 -8.68
C ALA A 17 -9.19 -8.46 -7.37
N PHE A 18 -9.77 -7.67 -6.47
CA PHE A 18 -10.40 -8.15 -5.24
C PHE A 18 -11.82 -7.61 -5.16
N GLU A 19 -12.76 -8.45 -4.74
CA GLU A 19 -14.17 -8.14 -4.59
C GLU A 19 -14.48 -7.46 -3.25
N SER A 20 -13.60 -7.60 -2.27
CA SER A 20 -13.72 -6.93 -0.96
C SER A 20 -12.36 -6.71 -0.30
N MET A 21 -12.32 -5.80 0.69
CA MET A 21 -11.15 -5.63 1.57
C MET A 21 -10.82 -6.94 2.30
N GLN A 22 -11.84 -7.67 2.77
CA GLN A 22 -11.66 -8.93 3.49
C GLN A 22 -10.99 -9.99 2.61
N GLN A 23 -11.34 -10.05 1.33
CA GLN A 23 -10.71 -10.98 0.39
C GLN A 23 -9.22 -10.68 0.22
N LEU A 24 -8.84 -9.40 0.08
CA LEU A 24 -7.44 -8.99 0.04
C LEU A 24 -6.71 -9.34 1.34
N VAL A 25 -7.30 -9.02 2.49
CA VAL A 25 -6.69 -9.26 3.81
C VAL A 25 -6.49 -10.76 4.04
N ASN A 26 -7.46 -11.61 3.67
CA ASN A 26 -7.34 -13.06 3.76
C ASN A 26 -6.31 -13.63 2.76
N PHE A 27 -6.13 -12.96 1.62
CA PHE A 27 -5.08 -13.32 0.66
C PHE A 27 -3.68 -12.95 1.17
N ILE A 28 -3.55 -11.88 1.95
CA ILE A 28 -2.26 -11.44 2.52
C ILE A 28 -1.92 -12.20 3.81
N VAL A 29 -2.89 -12.37 4.71
CA VAL A 29 -2.72 -13.05 6.00
C VAL A 29 -3.71 -14.20 6.08
N HIS A 30 -3.17 -15.40 5.90
CA HIS A 30 -3.93 -16.64 5.81
C HIS A 30 -4.51 -17.05 7.17
N ASP A 31 -5.44 -18.01 7.13
CA ASP A 31 -6.09 -18.50 8.35
C ASP A 31 -5.17 -19.23 9.31
N ASP A 32 -4.09 -19.84 8.81
CA ASP A 32 -3.07 -20.54 9.58
C ASP A 32 -1.95 -19.61 10.12
N GLY A 33 -2.07 -18.30 9.89
CA GLY A 33 -1.07 -17.30 10.30
C GLY A 33 0.13 -17.19 9.37
N THR A 34 0.18 -17.94 8.26
CA THR A 34 1.14 -17.67 7.19
C THR A 34 0.75 -16.41 6.42
N VAL A 35 1.72 -15.83 5.71
CA VAL A 35 1.52 -14.58 4.96
C VAL A 35 1.92 -14.75 3.50
N PHE A 36 1.28 -13.96 2.64
CA PHE A 36 1.73 -13.75 1.28
C PHE A 36 3.13 -13.15 1.28
N ALA A 37 4.06 -13.83 0.62
CA ALA A 37 5.43 -13.37 0.49
C ALA A 37 5.55 -12.35 -0.65
N GLY A 38 6.15 -11.19 -0.36
CA GLY A 38 6.46 -10.17 -1.36
C GLY A 38 6.02 -8.76 -1.01
N ALA A 39 6.23 -7.84 -1.94
CA ALA A 39 5.89 -6.44 -1.82
C ALA A 39 4.50 -6.15 -2.40
N ALA A 40 3.74 -5.35 -1.67
CA ALA A 40 2.49 -4.79 -2.13
C ALA A 40 2.64 -3.35 -2.60
N VAL A 41 2.00 -3.04 -3.73
CA VAL A 41 1.97 -1.69 -4.30
C VAL A 41 0.52 -1.29 -4.58
N ALA A 42 0.10 -0.20 -3.93
CA ALA A 42 -1.15 0.49 -4.23
C ALA A 42 -1.10 1.11 -5.64
N ILE A 43 -1.96 0.69 -6.56
CA ILE A 43 -2.05 1.24 -7.92
C ILE A 43 -3.18 2.25 -8.01
N ASN A 44 -2.82 3.45 -8.46
CA ASN A 44 -3.74 4.56 -8.68
C ASN A 44 -3.47 5.18 -10.07
N PRO A 45 -4.36 6.06 -10.57
CA PRO A 45 -4.21 6.70 -11.87
C PRO A 45 -2.86 7.40 -12.07
N GLU A 46 -2.31 8.07 -11.05
CA GLU A 46 -1.01 8.75 -11.15
C GLU A 46 0.13 7.77 -11.47
N LYS A 47 0.14 6.61 -10.81
CA LYS A 47 1.15 5.56 -11.07
C LYS A 47 1.01 4.95 -12.46
N VAL A 48 -0.22 4.73 -12.92
CA VAL A 48 -0.48 4.25 -14.29
C VAL A 48 0.03 5.25 -15.32
N MET A 49 -0.26 6.54 -15.15
CA MET A 49 0.23 7.58 -16.07
C MET A 49 1.76 7.66 -16.08
N LYS A 50 2.40 7.61 -14.90
CA LYS A 50 3.87 7.56 -14.81
C LYS A 50 4.47 6.34 -15.50
N ALA A 51 3.88 5.16 -15.31
CA ALA A 51 4.34 3.93 -15.97
C ALA A 51 4.21 4.00 -17.51
N ARG A 52 3.24 4.77 -18.04
CA ARG A 52 3.11 5.00 -19.48
C ARG A 52 4.18 5.93 -20.03
N GLN A 53 4.69 6.84 -19.21
CA GLN A 53 5.70 7.82 -19.58
C GLN A 53 7.14 7.30 -19.36
N ASP A 54 7.32 6.37 -18.42
CA ASP A 54 8.62 5.85 -18.00
C ASP A 54 8.63 4.30 -17.92
N PRO A 55 9.34 3.62 -18.84
CA PRO A 55 9.48 2.16 -18.83
C PRO A 55 10.13 1.59 -17.56
N ALA A 56 11.04 2.34 -16.91
CA ALA A 56 11.68 1.89 -15.68
C ALA A 56 10.67 1.85 -14.52
N ILE A 57 9.80 2.86 -14.43
CA ILE A 57 8.69 2.87 -13.45
C ILE A 57 7.71 1.73 -13.75
N LYS A 58 7.36 1.50 -15.02
CA LYS A 58 6.47 0.38 -15.42
C LYS A 58 7.03 -0.96 -14.96
N THR A 59 8.31 -1.22 -15.23
CA THR A 59 8.99 -2.45 -14.83
C THR A 59 9.02 -2.60 -13.31
N MET A 60 9.32 -1.53 -12.58
CA MET A 60 9.33 -1.54 -11.11
C MET A 60 7.95 -1.84 -10.52
N LEU A 61 6.87 -1.24 -11.05
CA LEU A 61 5.52 -1.53 -10.56
C LEU A 61 5.13 -3.00 -10.85
N ASN A 62 5.41 -3.48 -12.06
CA ASN A 62 5.10 -4.85 -12.48
C ASN A 62 6.01 -5.92 -11.85
N SER A 63 7.12 -5.55 -11.19
CA SER A 63 7.95 -6.49 -10.44
C SER A 63 7.47 -6.76 -9.01
N ALA A 64 6.51 -5.99 -8.49
CA ALA A 64 5.89 -6.29 -7.21
C ALA A 64 5.16 -7.65 -7.24
N GLU A 65 4.95 -8.30 -6.10
CA GLU A 65 4.21 -9.57 -6.08
C GLU A 65 2.71 -9.30 -5.97
N LEU A 66 2.32 -8.18 -5.34
CA LEU A 66 0.94 -7.78 -5.17
C LEU A 66 0.72 -6.33 -5.64
N ARG A 67 -0.16 -6.14 -6.62
CA ARG A 67 -0.60 -4.83 -7.11
C ARG A 67 -2.11 -4.73 -6.94
N TYR A 68 -2.58 -3.84 -6.07
CA TYR A 68 -4.01 -3.72 -5.76
C TYR A 68 -4.55 -2.33 -6.14
N ALA A 69 -5.86 -2.25 -6.38
CA ALA A 69 -6.51 -1.03 -6.84
C ALA A 69 -6.82 -0.06 -5.68
N ASP A 70 -5.99 0.97 -5.52
CA ASP A 70 -6.17 2.04 -4.53
C ASP A 70 -7.05 3.19 -5.07
N GLY A 71 -6.93 3.49 -6.37
CA GLY A 71 -7.66 4.59 -7.00
C GLY A 71 -8.94 4.16 -7.73
N MET A 72 -10.01 4.94 -7.61
CA MET A 72 -11.29 4.66 -8.30
C MET A 72 -11.16 4.62 -9.83
N GLY A 73 -10.24 5.38 -10.43
CA GLY A 73 -10.01 5.32 -11.87
C GLY A 73 -9.57 3.92 -12.31
N VAL A 74 -8.67 3.30 -11.54
CA VAL A 74 -8.19 1.94 -11.77
C VAL A 74 -9.34 0.94 -11.60
N VAL A 75 -10.11 1.07 -10.52
CA VAL A 75 -11.30 0.24 -10.28
C VAL A 75 -12.30 0.31 -11.43
N LYS A 76 -12.55 1.51 -12.00
CA LYS A 76 -13.47 1.68 -13.14
C LYS A 76 -12.98 0.95 -14.40
N VAL A 77 -11.69 1.03 -14.73
CA VAL A 77 -11.09 0.27 -15.84
C VAL A 77 -11.24 -1.24 -15.60
N MET A 78 -10.94 -1.70 -14.38
CA MET A 78 -11.01 -3.12 -14.05
C MET A 78 -12.44 -3.67 -14.13
N ARG A 79 -13.43 -2.94 -13.58
CA ARG A 79 -14.85 -3.33 -13.67
C ARG A 79 -15.34 -3.41 -15.11
N GLN A 80 -14.93 -2.46 -15.96
CA GLN A 80 -15.28 -2.47 -17.37
C GLN A 80 -14.69 -3.69 -18.10
N LYS A 81 -13.42 -4.03 -17.83
CA LYS A 81 -12.73 -5.15 -18.48
C LYS A 81 -13.21 -6.52 -17.99
N LEU A 82 -13.50 -6.66 -16.70
CA LEU A 82 -13.92 -7.93 -16.11
C LEU A 82 -15.43 -8.17 -16.16
N GLY A 83 -16.24 -7.13 -16.37
CA GLY A 83 -17.70 -7.24 -16.32
C GLY A 83 -18.25 -7.60 -14.93
N LYS A 84 -17.45 -7.45 -13.86
CA LYS A 84 -17.82 -7.82 -12.49
C LYS A 84 -17.38 -6.76 -11.46
N PRO A 85 -17.92 -6.81 -10.22
CA PRO A 85 -17.51 -5.90 -9.15
C PRO A 85 -16.01 -6.03 -8.81
N VAL A 86 -15.37 -4.89 -8.59
CA VAL A 86 -14.00 -4.79 -8.05
C VAL A 86 -14.02 -3.73 -6.97
N GLN A 87 -13.45 -4.02 -5.81
CA GLN A 87 -13.42 -3.12 -4.67
C GLN A 87 -12.24 -2.15 -4.76
N ARG A 88 -12.45 -0.89 -4.34
CA ARG A 88 -11.36 0.04 -4.07
C ARG A 88 -10.73 -0.32 -2.73
N VAL A 89 -9.42 -0.40 -2.69
CA VAL A 89 -8.66 -0.83 -1.53
C VAL A 89 -7.66 0.27 -1.13
N PRO A 90 -8.07 1.24 -0.29
CA PRO A 90 -7.24 2.40 0.04
C PRO A 90 -6.06 2.01 0.93
N GLY A 91 -4.86 2.54 0.68
CA GLY A 91 -3.64 2.14 1.40
C GLY A 91 -3.75 2.16 2.94
N CYS A 92 -4.28 3.23 3.53
CA CYS A 92 -4.39 3.35 5.00
C CYS A 92 -5.38 2.33 5.59
N GLU A 93 -6.58 2.22 5.00
CA GLU A 93 -7.61 1.25 5.44
C GLU A 93 -7.13 -0.20 5.26
N THR A 94 -6.38 -0.44 4.18
CA THR A 94 -5.76 -1.75 3.90
C THR A 94 -4.78 -2.10 5.00
N TRP A 95 -3.89 -1.17 5.36
CA TRP A 95 -2.91 -1.38 6.42
C TRP A 95 -3.58 -1.65 7.77
N GLU A 96 -4.58 -0.85 8.15
CA GLU A 96 -5.34 -1.06 9.40
C GLU A 96 -6.00 -2.44 9.44
N ALA A 97 -6.62 -2.87 8.34
CA ALA A 97 -7.27 -4.18 8.24
C ALA A 97 -6.25 -5.34 8.29
N ILE A 98 -5.07 -5.18 7.68
CA ILE A 98 -3.97 -6.15 7.79
C ILE A 98 -3.46 -6.23 9.23
N MET A 99 -3.29 -5.09 9.93
CA MET A 99 -2.85 -5.08 11.33
C MET A 99 -3.87 -5.78 12.25
N ALA A 100 -5.17 -5.50 12.07
CA ALA A 100 -6.22 -6.18 12.82
C ALA A 100 -6.21 -7.70 12.58
N ARG A 101 -6.00 -8.12 11.32
CA ARG A 101 -5.86 -9.54 10.99
C ARG A 101 -4.59 -10.15 11.58
N ALA A 102 -3.47 -9.44 11.55
CA ALA A 102 -2.22 -9.87 12.15
C ALA A 102 -2.35 -10.07 13.66
N ALA A 103 -3.05 -9.20 14.37
CA ALA A 103 -3.40 -9.38 15.78
C ALA A 103 -4.20 -10.68 15.99
N SER A 104 -5.26 -10.90 15.20
CA SER A 104 -6.12 -12.08 15.34
C SER A 104 -5.41 -13.42 15.05
N LYS A 105 -4.33 -13.38 14.26
CA LYS A 105 -3.54 -14.56 13.86
C LYS A 105 -2.17 -14.62 14.53
N ASN A 106 -1.90 -13.70 15.47
CA ASN A 106 -0.62 -13.55 16.17
C ASN A 106 0.60 -13.49 15.21
N VAL A 107 0.44 -12.78 14.09
CA VAL A 107 1.51 -12.64 13.08
C VAL A 107 2.45 -11.51 13.49
N PRO A 108 3.77 -11.74 13.56
CA PRO A 108 4.73 -10.75 14.02
C PRO A 108 4.94 -9.64 12.98
N VAL A 109 4.82 -8.40 13.43
CA VAL A 109 4.91 -7.17 12.62
C VAL A 109 6.15 -6.36 13.01
N PHE A 110 6.88 -5.87 12.00
CA PHE A 110 7.95 -4.91 12.16
C PHE A 110 7.58 -3.56 11.52
N LEU A 111 7.86 -2.46 12.23
CA LEU A 111 7.54 -1.11 11.81
C LEU A 111 8.83 -0.34 11.47
N ILE A 112 8.88 0.29 10.29
CA ILE A 112 10.03 1.08 9.85
C ILE A 112 9.56 2.46 9.39
N GLY A 113 10.28 3.52 9.73
CA GLY A 113 10.04 4.87 9.21
C GLY A 113 9.28 5.78 10.16
N ALA A 114 8.73 6.87 9.60
CA ALA A 114 8.15 8.00 10.31
C ALA A 114 9.11 8.67 11.32
N LYS A 115 8.61 9.68 12.03
CA LYS A 115 9.37 10.32 13.11
C LYS A 115 9.33 9.46 14.38
N PRO A 116 10.35 9.53 15.27
CA PRO A 116 10.39 8.75 16.51
C PRO A 116 9.10 8.82 17.33
N GLU A 117 8.53 10.01 17.49
CA GLU A 117 7.30 10.24 18.24
C GLU A 117 6.07 9.59 17.58
N VAL A 118 5.99 9.64 16.24
CA VAL A 118 4.90 9.04 15.45
C VAL A 118 5.00 7.52 15.49
N LEU A 119 6.22 6.98 15.35
CA LEU A 119 6.46 5.55 15.42
C LEU A 119 6.15 4.98 16.80
N ALA A 120 6.58 5.67 17.87
CA ALA A 120 6.29 5.25 19.24
C ALA A 120 4.78 5.19 19.52
N GLN A 121 4.03 6.23 19.12
CA GLN A 121 2.57 6.23 19.24
C GLN A 121 1.91 5.14 18.39
N THR A 122 2.42 4.89 17.18
CA THR A 122 1.93 3.83 16.29
C THR A 122 2.11 2.47 16.94
N LYS A 123 3.33 2.18 17.43
CA LYS A 123 3.65 0.94 18.15
C LYS A 123 2.71 0.73 19.34
N GLN A 124 2.59 1.74 20.21
CA GLN A 124 1.76 1.66 21.41
C GLN A 124 0.29 1.37 21.07
N LYS A 125 -0.29 2.05 20.07
CA LYS A 125 -1.68 1.82 19.65
C LYS A 125 -1.88 0.42 19.05
N LEU A 126 -0.91 -0.09 18.29
CA LEU A 126 -0.98 -1.43 17.71
C LEU A 126 -0.88 -2.52 18.78
N GLU A 127 0.05 -2.38 19.72
CA GLU A 127 0.20 -3.31 20.85
C GLU A 127 -1.07 -3.31 21.73
N ALA A 128 -1.67 -2.15 21.97
CA ALA A 128 -2.96 -2.06 22.68
C ALA A 128 -4.11 -2.76 21.92
N ASN A 129 -4.03 -2.86 20.59
CA ASN A 129 -4.96 -3.61 19.75
C ASN A 129 -4.57 -5.09 19.58
N GLY A 130 -3.58 -5.58 20.32
CA GLY A 130 -3.17 -6.99 20.30
C GLY A 130 -2.24 -7.38 19.15
N VAL A 131 -1.66 -6.42 18.43
CA VAL A 131 -0.67 -6.71 17.37
C VAL A 131 0.66 -7.08 18.01
N SER A 132 1.25 -8.19 17.58
CA SER A 132 2.60 -8.61 17.97
C SER A 132 3.65 -7.77 17.24
N VAL A 133 4.03 -6.63 17.83
CA VAL A 133 5.09 -5.76 17.26
C VAL A 133 6.46 -6.26 17.72
N VAL A 134 7.18 -6.96 16.84
CA VAL A 134 8.48 -7.58 17.15
C VAL A 134 9.67 -6.64 16.97
N GLY A 135 9.45 -5.45 16.42
CA GLY A 135 10.46 -4.43 16.32
C GLY A 135 9.94 -3.15 15.67
N ALA A 136 10.61 -2.04 15.96
CA ALA A 136 10.27 -0.72 15.41
C ALA A 136 11.53 0.14 15.29
N VAL A 137 11.79 0.72 14.11
CA VAL A 137 12.90 1.66 13.87
C VAL A 137 12.42 2.88 13.09
N ASP A 138 12.71 4.08 13.58
CA ASP A 138 12.28 5.34 12.97
C ASP A 138 12.99 5.62 11.64
N GLY A 139 12.52 6.60 10.87
CA GLY A 139 13.02 6.92 9.54
C GLY A 139 14.41 7.57 9.48
N TYR A 140 15.08 7.80 10.61
CA TYR A 140 16.39 8.45 10.70
C TYR A 140 17.55 7.45 10.88
N PHE A 141 17.31 6.15 10.70
CA PHE A 141 18.37 5.14 10.63
C PHE A 141 19.38 5.46 9.51
N LYS A 142 20.65 5.12 9.75
CA LYS A 142 21.75 5.39 8.80
C LYS A 142 22.24 4.16 8.06
N ASP A 143 22.06 2.98 8.64
CA ASP A 143 22.61 1.72 8.14
C ASP A 143 21.47 0.77 7.77
N ALA A 144 21.15 0.71 6.48
CA ALA A 144 20.10 -0.18 5.96
C ALA A 144 20.46 -1.68 6.11
N PRO A 145 21.70 -2.13 5.80
CA PRO A 145 22.13 -3.50 6.10
C PRO A 145 21.94 -3.92 7.55
N ALA A 146 22.36 -3.09 8.51
CA ALA A 146 22.18 -3.40 9.93
C ALA A 146 20.70 -3.49 10.33
N LEU A 147 19.87 -2.58 9.82
CA LEU A 147 18.42 -2.65 10.04
C LEU A 147 17.81 -3.92 9.45
N ILE A 148 18.21 -4.33 8.25
CA ILE A 148 17.72 -5.57 7.64
C ILE A 148 18.08 -6.78 8.50
N ALA A 149 19.31 -6.84 9.02
CA ALA A 149 19.71 -7.91 9.94
C ALA A 149 18.84 -7.95 11.20
N GLN A 150 18.51 -6.80 11.78
CA GLN A 150 17.60 -6.71 12.93
C GLN A 150 16.18 -7.21 12.58
N VAL A 151 15.68 -6.88 11.38
CA VAL A 151 14.37 -7.36 10.92
C VAL A 151 14.37 -8.88 10.75
N VAL A 152 15.45 -9.45 10.20
CA VAL A 152 15.62 -10.91 10.08
C VAL A 152 15.61 -11.58 11.47
N GLU A 153 16.39 -11.07 12.41
CA GLU A 153 16.52 -11.62 13.76
C GLU A 153 15.20 -11.55 14.55
N SER A 154 14.39 -10.50 14.33
CA SER A 154 13.09 -10.33 14.99
C SER A 154 12.04 -11.39 14.65
N GLY A 155 12.25 -12.17 13.58
CA GLY A 155 11.27 -13.16 13.09
C GLY A 155 10.04 -12.54 12.42
N ALA A 156 10.10 -11.26 12.04
CA ALA A 156 9.00 -10.53 11.40
C ALA A 156 8.46 -11.26 10.15
N LYS A 157 7.13 -11.30 10.04
CA LYS A 157 6.42 -11.80 8.85
C LYS A 157 5.79 -10.68 8.06
N ILE A 158 5.42 -9.58 8.71
CA ILE A 158 4.93 -8.38 8.05
C ILE A 158 5.89 -7.23 8.35
N VAL A 159 6.35 -6.53 7.32
CA VAL A 159 7.24 -5.37 7.44
C VAL A 159 6.57 -4.18 6.76
N THR A 160 6.35 -3.11 7.52
CA THR A 160 5.65 -1.91 7.05
C THR A 160 6.59 -0.70 7.07
N VAL A 161 6.69 0.02 5.94
CA VAL A 161 7.74 1.02 5.70
C VAL A 161 7.13 2.40 5.40
N ALA A 162 7.32 3.34 6.32
CA ALA A 162 6.78 4.71 6.32
C ALA A 162 7.86 5.75 6.01
N MET A 163 8.61 5.57 4.90
CA MET A 163 9.71 6.47 4.50
C MET A 163 9.35 7.40 3.33
N GLY A 164 8.16 7.22 2.77
CA GLY A 164 7.73 7.90 1.55
C GLY A 164 8.41 7.34 0.30
N SER A 165 7.80 7.60 -0.85
CA SER A 165 8.33 7.19 -2.15
C SER A 165 9.34 8.22 -2.68
N PRO A 166 10.47 7.82 -3.29
CA PRO A 166 10.85 6.45 -3.70
C PRO A 166 11.65 5.65 -2.65
N LYS A 167 11.99 6.24 -1.49
CA LYS A 167 12.90 5.63 -0.50
C LYS A 167 12.37 4.31 0.04
N GLN A 168 11.07 4.22 0.32
CA GLN A 168 10.45 2.99 0.83
C GLN A 168 10.53 1.84 -0.19
N GLU A 169 10.34 2.10 -1.49
CA GLU A 169 10.40 1.06 -2.52
C GLU A 169 11.84 0.52 -2.66
N GLN A 170 12.83 1.40 -2.58
CA GLN A 170 14.25 1.02 -2.61
C GLN A 170 14.64 0.17 -1.40
N PHE A 171 14.21 0.56 -0.20
CA PHE A 171 14.46 -0.22 1.01
C PHE A 171 13.79 -1.60 0.95
N ILE A 172 12.51 -1.65 0.54
CA ILE A 172 11.76 -2.91 0.41
C ILE A 172 12.45 -3.85 -0.60
N ALA A 173 12.90 -3.33 -1.74
CA ALA A 173 13.61 -4.12 -2.74
C ALA A 173 14.89 -4.76 -2.19
N LEU A 174 15.62 -4.05 -1.31
CA LEU A 174 16.81 -4.57 -0.64
C LEU A 174 16.43 -5.60 0.45
N ALA A 175 15.52 -5.25 1.35
CA ALA A 175 15.13 -6.09 2.49
C ALA A 175 14.50 -7.44 2.07
N LYS A 176 13.76 -7.45 0.96
CA LYS A 176 13.16 -8.67 0.40
C LYS A 176 14.17 -9.76 0.05
N GLN A 177 15.41 -9.38 -0.29
CA GLN A 177 16.45 -10.36 -0.61
C GLN A 177 16.84 -11.19 0.64
N SER A 178 16.77 -10.57 1.82
CA SER A 178 17.07 -11.24 3.10
C SER A 178 15.83 -11.82 3.78
N LEU A 179 14.62 -11.36 3.45
CA LEU A 179 13.35 -11.89 3.96
C LEU A 179 12.40 -12.30 2.82
N PRO A 180 12.72 -13.35 2.05
CA PRO A 180 11.90 -13.75 0.89
C PRO A 180 10.51 -14.28 1.26
N HIS A 181 10.27 -14.57 2.55
CA HIS A 181 8.99 -15.09 3.05
C HIS A 181 8.14 -14.04 3.78
N ALA A 182 8.60 -12.79 3.86
CA ALA A 182 7.87 -11.72 4.53
C ALA A 182 6.98 -10.94 3.54
N TYR A 183 5.89 -10.41 4.07
CA TYR A 183 5.04 -9.43 3.41
C TYR A 183 5.58 -8.03 3.65
N PHE A 184 5.76 -7.25 2.59
CA PHE A 184 6.22 -5.87 2.65
C PHE A 184 5.16 -4.90 2.14
N MET A 185 4.92 -3.84 2.90
CA MET A 185 4.00 -2.77 2.48
C MET A 185 4.63 -1.40 2.72
N GLY A 186 4.78 -0.63 1.65
CA GLY A 186 5.08 0.78 1.74
C GLY A 186 3.83 1.54 2.16
N VAL A 187 3.85 2.18 3.34
CA VAL A 187 2.66 2.78 3.95
C VAL A 187 2.69 4.32 3.93
N GLY A 188 3.80 4.94 3.51
CA GLY A 188 3.93 6.39 3.43
C GLY A 188 3.52 7.08 4.75
N GLY A 189 2.66 8.09 4.67
CA GLY A 189 2.16 8.84 5.85
C GLY A 189 1.03 8.15 6.62
N THR A 190 0.83 6.84 6.46
CA THR A 190 -0.25 6.12 7.17
C THR A 190 -0.08 6.19 8.68
N TYR A 191 1.14 6.13 9.21
CA TYR A 191 1.38 6.25 10.65
C TYR A 191 0.94 7.62 11.19
N ASP A 192 1.19 8.71 10.46
CA ASP A 192 0.72 10.05 10.85
C ASP A 192 -0.80 10.14 10.89
N VAL A 193 -1.49 9.49 9.96
CA VAL A 193 -2.97 9.42 9.93
C VAL A 193 -3.48 8.58 11.10
N PHE A 194 -2.89 7.41 11.34
CA PHE A 194 -3.28 6.48 12.41
C PHE A 194 -3.04 7.05 13.82
N THR A 195 -1.97 7.83 13.97
CA THR A 195 -1.67 8.52 15.24
C THR A 195 -2.53 9.76 15.46
N GLY A 196 -3.12 10.32 14.39
CA GLY A 196 -3.95 11.53 14.45
C GLY A 196 -3.15 12.83 14.26
N ASN A 197 -1.86 12.73 13.92
CA ASN A 197 -0.98 13.87 13.66
C ASN A 197 -1.30 14.57 12.33
N VAL A 198 -1.91 13.85 11.38
CA VAL A 198 -2.44 14.43 10.14
C VAL A 198 -3.95 14.21 10.08
N LYS A 199 -4.72 15.30 9.94
CA LYS A 199 -6.17 15.22 9.73
C LYS A 199 -6.47 14.55 8.40
N ARG A 200 -7.17 13.42 8.46
CA ARG A 200 -7.73 12.74 7.29
C ARG A 200 -8.78 13.64 6.61
N ALA A 201 -9.00 13.44 5.31
CA ALA A 201 -10.15 14.06 4.65
C ALA A 201 -11.45 13.60 5.34
N PRO A 202 -12.46 14.46 5.48
CA PRO A 202 -13.73 14.09 6.11
C PRO A 202 -14.34 12.85 5.44
N GLU A 203 -15.04 12.01 6.20
CA GLU A 203 -15.56 10.72 5.70
C GLU A 203 -16.38 10.84 4.43
N LEU A 204 -17.18 11.91 4.29
CA LEU A 204 -17.99 12.15 3.10
C LEU A 204 -17.11 12.29 1.84
N TRP A 205 -15.96 12.95 1.96
CA TRP A 205 -15.01 13.09 0.85
C TRP A 205 -14.33 11.76 0.52
N CYS A 206 -13.99 10.95 1.53
CA CYS A 206 -13.47 9.60 1.31
C CYS A 206 -14.51 8.69 0.64
N LYS A 207 -15.76 8.70 1.10
CA LYS A 207 -16.90 7.93 0.54
C LYS A 207 -17.21 8.33 -0.90
N LEU A 208 -17.12 9.63 -1.21
CA LEU A 208 -17.28 10.16 -2.58
C LEU A 208 -16.02 10.00 -3.43
N ASN A 209 -14.92 9.45 -2.89
CA ASN A 209 -13.62 9.32 -3.55
C ASN A 209 -13.00 10.67 -3.99
N LEU A 210 -13.35 11.75 -3.29
CA LEU A 210 -12.90 13.13 -3.50
C LEU A 210 -11.72 13.51 -2.60
N GLU A 211 -11.08 12.55 -1.92
CA GLU A 211 -9.91 12.83 -1.06
C GLU A 211 -8.80 13.59 -1.80
N TRP A 212 -8.64 13.35 -3.11
CA TRP A 212 -7.72 14.10 -3.96
C TRP A 212 -8.10 15.59 -4.07
N ALA A 213 -9.39 15.91 -4.11
CA ALA A 213 -9.91 17.28 -4.20
C ALA A 213 -9.80 17.99 -2.85
N TYR A 214 -10.08 17.29 -1.74
CA TYR A 214 -9.84 17.83 -0.39
C TYR A 214 -8.37 18.21 -0.19
N ARG A 215 -7.45 17.31 -0.55
CA ARG A 215 -5.99 17.59 -0.47
C ARG A 215 -5.52 18.67 -1.46
N LEU A 216 -6.25 18.93 -2.54
CA LEU A 216 -5.95 20.01 -3.48
C LEU A 216 -6.33 21.38 -2.91
N VAL A 217 -7.47 21.47 -2.21
CA VAL A 217 -7.88 22.68 -1.49
C VAL A 217 -6.86 23.02 -0.40
N ASP A 218 -6.37 22.01 0.32
CA ASP A 218 -5.35 22.17 1.37
C ASP A 218 -3.93 22.43 0.80
N GLN A 219 -3.61 21.89 -0.38
CA GLN A 219 -2.29 22.01 -1.01
C GLN A 219 -2.39 22.34 -2.51
N PRO A 220 -2.65 23.61 -2.88
CA PRO A 220 -2.90 24.02 -4.26
C PRO A 220 -1.71 23.80 -5.21
N SER A 221 -0.48 23.70 -4.68
CA SER A 221 0.72 23.33 -5.46
C SER A 221 0.61 21.95 -6.13
N ARG A 222 -0.32 21.09 -5.69
CA ARG A 222 -0.59 19.77 -6.28
C ARG A 222 -1.41 19.83 -7.57
N ILE A 223 -1.85 21.01 -8.03
CA ILE A 223 -2.70 21.15 -9.22
C ILE A 223 -2.07 20.53 -10.48
N LYS A 224 -0.74 20.60 -10.61
CA LYS A 224 0.00 19.97 -11.72
C LYS A 224 -0.23 18.45 -11.80
N ARG A 225 -0.41 17.77 -10.65
CA ARG A 225 -0.70 16.34 -10.62
C ARG A 225 -2.12 16.00 -11.10
N GLN A 226 -3.03 16.97 -11.08
CA GLN A 226 -4.43 16.76 -11.49
C GLN A 226 -4.55 16.65 -13.01
N TRP A 227 -3.63 17.24 -13.78
CA TRP A 227 -3.56 17.04 -15.23
C TRP A 227 -3.43 15.56 -15.60
N ASN A 228 -2.65 14.80 -14.83
CA ASN A 228 -2.55 13.35 -15.03
C ASN A 228 -3.89 12.64 -14.83
N LEU A 229 -4.77 13.13 -13.94
CA LEU A 229 -6.11 12.57 -13.76
C LEU A 229 -7.03 12.89 -14.95
N VAL A 230 -6.92 14.09 -15.51
CA VAL A 230 -7.67 14.50 -16.70
C VAL A 230 -7.23 13.67 -17.91
N GLU A 231 -5.91 13.53 -18.12
CA GLU A 231 -5.35 12.69 -19.18
C GLU A 231 -5.77 11.22 -19.00
N TYR A 232 -5.70 10.71 -17.77
CA TYR A 232 -6.17 9.36 -17.46
C TYR A 232 -7.65 9.17 -17.80
N LEU A 233 -8.52 10.10 -17.42
CA LEU A 233 -9.94 10.05 -17.74
C LEU A 233 -10.18 10.07 -19.26
N TRP A 234 -9.43 10.89 -19.99
CA TRP A 234 -9.53 10.92 -21.45
C TRP A 234 -9.09 9.60 -22.10
N LEU A 235 -8.01 9.00 -21.62
CA LEU A 235 -7.56 7.67 -22.10
C LEU A 235 -8.58 6.58 -21.76
N TYR A 236 -9.19 6.63 -20.57
CA TYR A 236 -10.28 5.74 -20.18
C TYR A 236 -11.45 5.80 -21.16
N LEU A 237 -11.95 7.01 -21.44
CA LEU A 237 -13.10 7.22 -22.34
C LEU A 237 -12.81 6.79 -23.79
N ARG A 238 -11.54 6.81 -24.21
CA ARG A 238 -11.11 6.34 -25.54
C ARG A 238 -10.77 4.84 -25.60
N GLY A 239 -10.93 4.10 -24.50
CA GLY A 239 -10.58 2.67 -24.43
C GLY A 239 -9.07 2.40 -24.56
N LYS A 240 -8.22 3.35 -24.16
CA LYS A 240 -6.75 3.27 -24.26
C LYS A 240 -6.05 2.85 -22.95
N LEU A 241 -6.82 2.41 -21.96
CA LEU A 241 -6.36 1.93 -20.65
C LEU A 241 -6.68 0.46 -20.45
#